data_AF-A0A815T810-F1
#
_entry.id   AF-A0A815T810-F1
#
_cell.length_a   1.000
_cell.length_b   1.000
_cell.length_c   1.000
_cell.angle_alpha   90.00
_cell.angle_beta   90.00
_cell.angle_gamma   90.00
#
_symmetry.space_group_name_H-M   'P 1'
#
loop_
_entity.id
_entity.type
_entity.pdbx_description
1 polymer ?
#
loop_
_entity_poly.entity_id
_entity_poly.type
_entity_poly.pdbx_seq_one_letter_code
_entity_poly.pdbx_strand_id
1 'polypeptide(L)'
;MANLLQKATIAKSFSEFYVGCFNATIQSKTISGTTTQSNYGTSSTLQTATSLSISLATRSTSTDVGVNVSWSFSGGFTSVRMAINNLNTQQWAAIGLSTDEKMGEDHIFVCQHMTDNNVTIKRMINPRGYSRPIDAHLTSGGIFTPQETGLQDGVVICLFTLGNFTESKRRSKRQTNGPVLLQTEQYHPLIAIGALDNTMQKHNARLSQSKLVALNRPEKIIYNLNNADGNRSNLMKAHGCIMIFTWILIVSTGIIIARYFKKVGSNRKLCGEAVWFSVHRILMSCAAILTILAFLFILVYRQGSWIENNRPREYAHSIIGILVISFAFIQPFLALFRCHPEDHYRFIYNYLHAFIGFTAFLLSISAIFLAVLFSMFDFKKNVSLGIMIAWTCWIVLIFFTFECVECCFKNDRKHNREFVIPQFDGYGYVMSTISTPYNPNKERSNPMKNKFKCLLLILHVLVACGLSLALMIIISQS
;
A
#
# COMPACT_ATOMS: atom_id res chain seq x y z
N MET A 1 35.93 42.63 21.96
CA MET A 1 35.36 43.55 20.96
C MET A 1 36.19 43.47 19.70
N ALA A 2 35.62 42.96 18.61
CA ALA A 2 36.10 43.17 17.24
C ALA A 2 34.94 42.82 16.30
N ASN A 3 34.24 43.85 15.82
CA ASN A 3 33.14 43.72 14.86
C ASN A 3 33.72 43.46 13.47
N LEU A 4 33.40 42.31 12.88
CA LEU A 4 33.70 42.00 11.47
C LEU A 4 32.46 42.32 10.62
N LEU A 5 32.52 43.49 9.98
CA LEU A 5 31.58 43.96 8.96
C LEU A 5 31.68 43.08 7.70
N GLN A 6 30.62 42.35 7.38
CA GLN A 6 30.43 41.76 6.06
C GLN A 6 29.78 42.77 5.12
N LYS A 7 30.56 43.30 4.16
CA LYS A 7 30.03 43.98 2.97
C LYS A 7 29.73 42.92 1.91
N ALA A 8 28.46 42.73 1.58
CA ALA A 8 28.03 41.94 0.44
C ALA A 8 27.82 42.87 -0.76
N THR A 9 28.61 42.67 -1.82
CA THR A 9 28.39 43.31 -3.12
C THR A 9 27.59 42.34 -3.99
N ILE A 10 26.32 42.67 -4.25
CA ILE A 10 25.46 41.90 -5.16
C ILE A 10 25.76 42.39 -6.59
N ALA A 11 26.46 41.58 -7.37
CA ALA A 11 26.60 41.80 -8.80
C ALA A 11 25.31 41.37 -9.51
N LYS A 12 24.58 42.35 -10.05
CA LYS A 12 23.50 42.17 -11.03
C LYS A 12 24.08 41.64 -12.34
N SER A 13 23.47 40.58 -12.87
CA SER A 13 23.33 40.27 -14.31
C SER A 13 24.61 40.28 -15.17
N PHE A 14 24.98 39.11 -15.71
CA PHE A 14 25.59 39.06 -17.04
C PHE A 14 24.92 37.99 -17.91
N SER A 15 24.45 38.49 -19.04
CA SER A 15 24.09 37.82 -20.29
C SER A 15 25.34 37.34 -21.03
N GLU A 16 25.23 36.16 -21.66
CA GLU A 16 26.07 35.56 -22.71
C GLU A 16 27.57 35.32 -22.44
N PHE A 17 27.99 34.06 -22.64
CA PHE A 17 29.32 33.75 -23.17
C PHE A 17 29.25 32.49 -24.05
N TYR A 18 29.26 32.70 -25.37
CA TYR A 18 29.62 31.67 -26.34
C TYR A 18 31.14 31.45 -26.28
N VAL A 19 31.58 30.19 -26.20
CA VAL A 19 32.91 29.79 -26.65
C VAL A 19 32.73 28.63 -27.61
N GLY A 20 32.91 28.91 -28.89
CA GLY A 20 33.03 27.89 -29.91
C GLY A 20 34.36 27.15 -29.76
N CYS A 21 34.35 25.84 -29.97
CA CYS A 21 35.54 25.11 -30.36
C CYS A 21 35.17 24.00 -31.36
N PHE A 22 36.10 23.80 -32.29
CA PHE A 22 35.92 23.37 -33.67
C PHE A 22 35.59 21.88 -33.88
N ASN A 23 34.87 21.61 -34.97
CA ASN A 23 34.73 20.29 -35.59
C ASN A 23 36.11 19.75 -36.02
N ALA A 24 36.39 18.49 -35.68
CA ALA A 24 37.43 17.70 -36.34
C ALA A 24 36.77 16.52 -37.07
N THR A 25 36.68 16.63 -38.39
CA THR A 25 36.36 15.54 -39.32
C THR A 25 37.62 14.69 -39.50
N ILE A 26 37.56 13.39 -39.23
CA ILE A 26 38.60 12.44 -39.63
C ILE A 26 38.07 11.59 -40.78
N GLN A 27 38.64 11.81 -41.97
CA GLN A 27 38.54 10.91 -43.11
C GLN A 27 39.42 9.68 -42.86
N SER A 28 38.88 8.47 -43.02
CA SER A 28 39.69 7.26 -43.16
C SER A 28 39.82 6.88 -44.65
N LYS A 29 41.08 6.73 -45.06
CA LYS A 29 41.54 6.49 -46.43
C LYS A 29 41.53 4.98 -46.69
N THR A 30 40.75 4.53 -47.66
CA THR A 30 40.76 3.15 -48.16
C THR A 30 42.04 2.92 -48.97
N ILE A 31 42.81 1.88 -48.65
CA ILE A 31 43.90 1.38 -49.50
C ILE A 31 43.59 -0.07 -49.85
N SER A 32 43.42 -0.31 -51.14
CA SER A 32 43.29 -1.61 -51.78
C SER A 32 44.67 -2.21 -52.05
N GLY A 33 44.80 -3.53 -51.91
CA GLY A 33 45.98 -4.28 -52.34
C GLY A 33 45.62 -5.76 -52.56
N THR A 34 45.90 -6.25 -53.77
CA THR A 34 45.49 -7.55 -54.32
C THR A 34 46.66 -8.55 -54.40
N THR A 35 46.35 -9.83 -54.08
CA THR A 35 46.87 -11.11 -54.63
C THR A 35 48.36 -11.51 -54.53
N THR A 36 48.64 -12.71 -53.97
CA THR A 36 49.20 -13.91 -54.68
C THR A 36 49.35 -15.15 -53.77
N GLN A 37 49.21 -16.34 -54.39
CA GLN A 37 49.18 -17.70 -53.83
C GLN A 37 50.58 -18.32 -53.64
N SER A 38 50.73 -19.26 -52.70
CA SER A 38 51.47 -20.54 -52.91
C SER A 38 51.22 -21.56 -51.78
N ASN A 39 50.95 -22.80 -52.19
CA ASN A 39 50.77 -24.01 -51.37
C ASN A 39 52.07 -24.52 -50.73
N TYR A 40 51.99 -25.12 -49.54
CA TYR A 40 52.52 -26.47 -49.20
C TYR A 40 52.11 -26.81 -47.76
N GLY A 41 51.54 -28.00 -47.54
CA GLY A 41 51.00 -28.44 -46.26
C GLY A 41 52.01 -29.13 -45.34
N THR A 42 51.67 -29.22 -44.06
CA THR A 42 51.64 -30.46 -43.27
C THR A 42 51.09 -30.19 -41.87
N SER A 43 50.29 -31.14 -41.41
CA SER A 43 49.34 -31.04 -40.30
C SER A 43 49.97 -31.04 -38.91
N SER A 44 49.46 -30.21 -38.01
CA SER A 44 49.20 -30.63 -36.62
C SER A 44 48.10 -29.78 -35.97
N THR A 45 47.21 -30.49 -35.30
CA THR A 45 45.95 -30.13 -34.66
C THR A 45 46.01 -28.96 -33.67
N LEU A 46 45.14 -27.96 -33.87
CA LEU A 46 44.55 -27.19 -32.77
C LEU A 46 43.08 -26.88 -33.12
N GLN A 47 42.15 -27.59 -32.49
CA GLN A 47 40.72 -27.36 -32.61
C GLN A 47 40.37 -25.96 -32.10
N THR A 48 40.12 -25.03 -33.02
CA THR A 48 39.36 -23.80 -32.76
C THR A 48 37.92 -24.04 -33.18
N ALA A 49 37.14 -24.58 -32.25
CA ALA A 49 35.70 -24.37 -32.21
C ALA A 49 35.47 -23.48 -30.98
N THR A 50 34.93 -22.28 -31.14
CA THR A 50 33.47 -22.19 -31.08
C THR A 50 33.02 -20.88 -31.70
N SER A 51 32.18 -21.05 -32.71
CA SER A 51 31.22 -20.08 -33.21
C SER A 51 30.47 -19.43 -32.04
N LEU A 52 30.34 -18.10 -32.08
CA LEU A 52 29.26 -17.40 -31.39
C LEU A 52 27.95 -17.94 -31.96
N SER A 53 27.35 -18.87 -31.23
CA SER A 53 25.96 -19.25 -31.43
C SER A 53 25.09 -18.05 -31.09
N ILE A 54 24.65 -17.33 -32.12
CA ILE A 54 23.49 -16.46 -32.06
C ILE A 54 22.33 -17.38 -31.70
N SER A 55 21.94 -17.44 -30.42
CA SER A 55 20.66 -18.06 -30.08
C SER A 55 19.59 -17.12 -30.60
N LEU A 56 19.05 -17.44 -31.78
CA LEU A 56 17.80 -16.91 -32.27
C LEU A 56 16.82 -16.93 -31.10
N ALA A 57 16.30 -15.76 -30.74
CA ALA A 57 15.19 -15.67 -29.80
C ALA A 57 14.11 -16.61 -30.31
N THR A 58 13.83 -17.66 -29.53
CA THR A 58 12.66 -18.51 -29.77
C THR A 58 11.46 -17.58 -29.78
N ARG A 59 10.75 -17.58 -30.91
CA ARG A 59 9.54 -16.79 -31.12
C ARG A 59 8.52 -17.21 -30.06
N SER A 60 8.48 -16.47 -28.95
CA SER A 60 7.41 -16.60 -27.96
C SER A 60 6.15 -16.09 -28.62
N THR A 61 5.19 -16.98 -28.83
CA THR A 61 3.82 -16.64 -29.20
C THR A 61 3.02 -16.10 -28.02
N SER A 62 3.68 -15.82 -26.88
CA SER A 62 3.00 -15.22 -25.73
C SER A 62 2.81 -13.72 -25.96
N THR A 63 1.60 -13.24 -25.67
CA THR A 63 1.22 -11.83 -25.60
C THR A 63 1.87 -11.09 -24.42
N ASP A 64 2.78 -11.74 -23.72
CA ASP A 64 3.27 -11.28 -22.43
C ASP A 64 4.51 -10.41 -22.60
N VAL A 65 4.58 -9.33 -21.83
CA VAL A 65 5.77 -8.48 -21.82
C VAL A 65 6.84 -9.19 -20.97
N GLY A 66 7.99 -9.46 -21.58
CA GLY A 66 9.11 -10.17 -20.96
C GLY A 66 10.34 -9.29 -20.97
N VAL A 67 11.01 -9.12 -19.83
CA VAL A 67 12.24 -8.33 -19.72
C VAL A 67 13.41 -9.28 -19.47
N ASN A 68 14.34 -9.33 -20.42
CA ASN A 68 15.59 -10.05 -20.27
C ASN A 68 16.74 -9.04 -20.17
N VAL A 69 17.41 -9.01 -19.02
CA VAL A 69 18.59 -8.19 -18.79
C VAL A 69 19.79 -9.11 -18.66
N SER A 70 20.83 -8.86 -19.43
CA SER A 70 22.11 -9.55 -19.29
C SER A 70 23.25 -8.57 -19.33
N TRP A 71 24.34 -8.87 -18.64
CA TRP A 71 25.57 -8.12 -18.79
C TRP A 71 26.81 -9.01 -18.76
N SER A 72 27.88 -8.48 -19.34
CA SER A 72 29.22 -9.06 -19.30
C SER A 72 30.23 -7.99 -18.91
N PHE A 73 31.27 -8.41 -18.21
CA PHE A 73 32.36 -7.54 -17.78
C PHE A 73 33.61 -7.86 -18.58
N SER A 74 34.16 -6.86 -19.27
CA SER A 74 35.40 -7.00 -20.04
C SER A 74 36.14 -5.67 -20.09
N GLY A 75 37.46 -5.70 -19.88
CA GLY A 75 38.32 -4.52 -20.01
C GLY A 75 37.98 -3.36 -19.06
N GLY A 76 37.36 -3.61 -17.90
CA GLY A 76 36.93 -2.57 -16.96
C GLY A 76 35.58 -1.93 -17.30
N PHE A 77 34.90 -2.44 -18.33
CA PHE A 77 33.58 -2.00 -18.75
C PHE A 77 32.56 -3.12 -18.57
N THR A 78 31.36 -2.78 -18.08
CA THR A 78 30.21 -3.68 -18.06
C THR A 78 29.29 -3.33 -19.24
N SER A 79 29.13 -4.25 -20.18
CA SER A 79 28.20 -4.10 -21.30
C SER A 79 26.86 -4.70 -20.90
N VAL A 80 25.81 -3.89 -20.88
CA VAL A 80 24.46 -4.29 -20.47
C VAL A 80 23.55 -4.33 -21.69
N ARG A 81 22.80 -5.42 -21.81
CA ARG A 81 21.78 -5.63 -22.84
C ARG A 81 20.43 -5.85 -22.16
N MET A 82 19.47 -4.97 -22.46
CA MET A 82 18.06 -5.14 -22.12
C MET A 82 17.30 -5.51 -23.39
N ALA A 83 16.61 -6.64 -23.37
CA ALA A 83 15.71 -7.09 -24.43
C ALA A 83 14.31 -7.21 -23.84
N ILE A 84 13.37 -6.40 -24.34
CA ILE A 84 11.99 -6.34 -23.84
C ILE A 84 11.03 -6.78 -24.95
N ASN A 85 10.39 -7.93 -24.75
CA ASN A 85 9.38 -8.44 -25.67
C ASN A 85 8.05 -7.71 -25.44
N ASN A 86 7.32 -7.40 -26.51
CA ASN A 86 5.95 -6.85 -26.44
C ASN A 86 5.82 -5.49 -25.71
N LEU A 87 6.88 -4.67 -25.61
CA LEU A 87 6.78 -3.32 -25.05
C LEU A 87 6.07 -2.38 -26.04
N ASN A 88 4.87 -1.93 -25.72
CA ASN A 88 4.09 -1.07 -26.60
C ASN A 88 4.71 0.32 -26.75
N THR A 89 4.34 1.05 -27.81
CA THR A 89 4.64 2.48 -27.94
C THR A 89 4.10 3.25 -26.74
N GLN A 90 4.78 4.31 -26.33
CA GLN A 90 4.49 5.05 -25.10
C GLN A 90 4.57 4.20 -23.83
N GLN A 91 5.54 3.29 -23.77
CA GLN A 91 5.88 2.57 -22.54
C GLN A 91 7.38 2.66 -22.25
N TRP A 92 7.72 2.41 -20.99
CA TRP A 92 9.10 2.33 -20.55
C TRP A 92 9.30 1.06 -19.72
N ALA A 93 10.50 0.49 -19.80
CA ALA A 93 10.98 -0.60 -18.96
C ALA A 93 12.31 -0.19 -18.34
N ALA A 94 12.53 -0.51 -17.07
CA ALA A 94 13.74 -0.13 -16.37
C ALA A 94 14.33 -1.27 -15.54
N ILE A 95 15.65 -1.22 -15.36
CA ILE A 95 16.37 -1.95 -14.32
C ILE A 95 16.95 -0.95 -13.30
N GLY A 96 16.58 -1.14 -12.04
CA GLY A 96 17.18 -0.52 -10.87
C GLY A 96 18.25 -1.44 -10.28
N LEU A 97 19.38 -0.88 -9.88
CA LEU A 97 20.39 -1.55 -9.06
C LEU A 97 20.36 -0.89 -7.69
N SER A 98 19.87 -1.65 -6.71
CA SER A 98 19.68 -1.17 -5.34
C SER A 98 20.55 -1.93 -4.35
N THR A 99 20.95 -1.28 -3.26
CA THR A 99 21.60 -1.95 -2.13
C THR A 99 20.61 -2.72 -1.24
N ASP A 100 19.30 -2.59 -1.47
CA ASP A 100 18.26 -3.36 -0.78
C ASP A 100 17.13 -3.81 -1.73
N GLU A 101 16.13 -4.53 -1.24
CA GLU A 101 15.01 -5.01 -2.07
C GLU A 101 13.98 -3.91 -2.45
N LYS A 102 14.24 -2.64 -2.13
CA LYS A 102 13.30 -1.53 -2.29
C LYS A 102 13.87 -0.48 -3.24
N MET A 103 12.98 0.25 -3.91
CA MET A 103 13.39 1.44 -4.67
C MET A 103 13.71 2.57 -3.69
N GLY A 104 14.98 2.70 -3.32
CA GLY A 104 15.58 3.72 -2.46
C GLY A 104 16.41 4.72 -3.27
N GLU A 105 17.61 5.05 -2.78
CA GLU A 105 18.60 5.83 -3.54
C GLU A 105 19.34 4.94 -4.54
N ASP A 106 18.67 4.63 -5.66
CA ASP A 106 19.16 3.62 -6.60
C ASP A 106 19.55 4.19 -7.96
N HIS A 107 20.38 3.41 -8.67
CA HIS A 107 20.69 3.65 -10.07
C HIS A 107 19.68 2.99 -10.97
N ILE A 108 19.10 3.75 -11.88
CA ILE A 108 18.00 3.29 -12.72
C ILE A 108 18.40 3.48 -14.19
N PHE A 109 18.29 2.42 -14.98
CA PHE A 109 18.50 2.45 -16.42
C PHE A 109 17.16 2.19 -17.10
N VAL A 110 16.68 3.17 -17.85
CA VAL A 110 15.32 3.20 -18.41
C VAL A 110 15.39 3.13 -19.93
N CYS A 111 14.80 2.09 -20.49
CA CYS A 111 14.53 1.94 -21.91
C CYS A 111 13.12 2.46 -22.22
N GLN A 112 13.00 3.46 -23.09
CA GLN A 112 11.75 4.13 -23.44
C GLN A 112 11.39 3.87 -24.90
N HIS A 113 10.17 3.38 -25.16
CA HIS A 113 9.61 3.22 -26.50
C HIS A 113 8.68 4.39 -26.80
N MET A 114 9.13 5.33 -27.62
CA MET A 114 8.40 6.56 -27.95
C MET A 114 7.33 6.32 -29.03
N THR A 115 6.52 7.34 -29.32
CA THR A 115 5.47 7.32 -30.35
C THR A 115 6.01 7.07 -31.76
N ASP A 116 7.22 7.54 -32.04
CA ASP A 116 7.79 7.51 -33.39
C ASP A 116 8.55 6.19 -33.65
N ASN A 117 8.23 5.13 -32.90
CA ASN A 117 9.01 3.88 -32.78
C ASN A 117 10.48 4.09 -32.38
N ASN A 118 10.83 5.29 -31.91
CA ASN A 118 12.16 5.58 -31.43
C ASN A 118 12.36 4.95 -30.04
N VAL A 119 13.48 4.25 -29.86
CA VAL A 119 13.87 3.64 -28.60
C VAL A 119 15.02 4.45 -28.02
N THR A 120 14.93 4.83 -26.74
CA THR A 120 16.02 5.55 -26.07
C THR A 120 16.34 4.92 -24.73
N ILE A 121 17.63 4.95 -24.35
CA ILE A 121 18.09 4.53 -23.04
C ILE A 121 18.56 5.75 -22.23
N LYS A 122 18.07 5.87 -21.00
CA LYS A 122 18.46 6.93 -20.07
C LYS A 122 18.97 6.35 -18.77
N ARG A 123 19.97 7.02 -18.19
CA ARG A 123 20.38 6.80 -16.80
C ARG A 123 19.67 7.82 -15.92
N MET A 124 18.98 7.32 -14.91
CA MET A 124 18.28 8.09 -13.91
C MET A 124 18.77 7.72 -12.53
N ILE A 125 18.60 8.64 -11.60
CA ILE A 125 18.83 8.40 -10.17
C ILE A 125 17.57 8.75 -9.41
N ASN A 126 17.41 8.06 -8.30
CA ASN A 126 16.35 8.36 -7.38
C ASN A 126 16.91 9.16 -6.19
N PRO A 127 16.69 10.48 -6.13
CA PRO A 127 17.39 11.34 -5.17
C PRO A 127 16.85 11.20 -3.75
N ARG A 128 15.61 10.70 -3.57
CA ARG A 128 14.96 10.47 -2.26
C ARG A 128 13.81 9.46 -2.36
N GLY A 129 14.03 8.22 -1.95
CA GLY A 129 12.96 7.22 -1.74
C GLY A 129 12.01 7.09 -2.94
N TYR A 130 10.69 7.03 -2.76
CA TYR A 130 9.75 6.76 -3.86
C TYR A 130 9.38 7.96 -4.77
N SER A 131 10.31 8.88 -4.99
CA SER A 131 10.11 10.03 -5.87
C SER A 131 10.20 9.64 -7.34
N ARG A 132 9.70 10.50 -8.25
CA ARG A 132 9.96 10.31 -9.69
C ARG A 132 11.48 10.37 -9.93
N PRO A 133 12.09 9.38 -10.61
CA PRO A 133 13.50 9.44 -10.94
C PRO A 133 13.84 10.68 -11.75
N ILE A 134 15.00 11.27 -11.48
CA ILE A 134 15.53 12.40 -12.23
C ILE A 134 16.65 11.93 -13.15
N ASP A 135 16.81 12.61 -14.29
CA ASP A 135 17.93 12.35 -15.18
C ASP A 135 19.24 12.54 -14.42
N ALA A 136 20.08 11.51 -14.48
CA ALA A 136 21.38 11.58 -13.85
C ALA A 136 22.29 12.41 -14.75
N HIS A 137 22.40 13.72 -14.48
CA HIS A 137 23.39 14.56 -15.13
C HIS A 137 24.79 13.93 -14.96
N LEU A 138 25.66 14.11 -15.97
CA LEU A 138 27.08 13.69 -16.03
C LEU A 138 27.93 14.06 -14.79
N THR A 139 27.36 14.80 -13.86
CA THR A 139 27.85 15.00 -12.51
C THR A 139 28.06 13.67 -11.77
N SER A 140 29.31 13.23 -11.86
CA SER A 140 30.08 12.67 -10.74
C SER A 140 29.98 11.16 -10.51
N GLY A 141 30.59 10.34 -11.38
CA GLY A 141 31.17 9.08 -10.87
C GLY A 141 31.44 7.93 -11.82
N GLY A 142 31.01 7.97 -13.09
CA GLY A 142 31.38 6.94 -14.06
C GLY A 142 30.74 7.15 -15.43
N ILE A 143 31.20 6.38 -16.41
CA ILE A 143 30.85 6.54 -17.82
C ILE A 143 29.60 5.70 -18.12
N PHE A 144 28.48 6.35 -18.44
CA PHE A 144 27.33 5.72 -19.07
C PHE A 144 27.36 6.09 -20.55
N THR A 145 27.51 5.08 -21.41
CA THR A 145 27.52 5.28 -22.86
C THR A 145 26.33 4.55 -23.45
N PRO A 146 25.28 5.25 -23.91
CA PRO A 146 24.22 4.61 -24.68
C PRO A 146 24.83 4.04 -25.97
N GLN A 147 24.45 2.82 -26.32
CA GLN A 147 24.83 2.17 -27.57
C GLN A 147 23.60 1.99 -28.45
N GLU A 148 23.60 0.96 -29.30
CA GLU A 148 22.48 0.63 -30.17
C GLU A 148 21.19 0.43 -29.36
N THR A 149 20.18 1.20 -29.75
CA THR A 149 18.82 1.12 -29.25
C THR A 149 17.92 0.95 -30.46
N GLY A 150 16.91 0.10 -30.37
CA GLY A 150 16.06 -0.13 -31.52
C GLY A 150 15.03 -1.22 -31.31
N LEU A 151 14.17 -1.35 -32.32
CA LEU A 151 13.16 -2.38 -32.40
C LEU A 151 13.63 -3.45 -33.39
N GLN A 152 13.83 -4.68 -32.91
CA GLN A 152 14.22 -5.82 -33.74
C GLN A 152 13.19 -6.94 -33.55
N ASP A 153 12.48 -7.31 -34.62
CA ASP A 153 11.48 -8.40 -34.62
C ASP A 153 10.43 -8.31 -33.49
N GLY A 154 9.98 -7.09 -33.15
CA GLY A 154 9.00 -6.85 -32.07
C GLY A 154 9.61 -6.84 -30.66
N VAL A 155 10.93 -6.92 -30.55
CA VAL A 155 11.69 -6.82 -29.30
C VAL A 155 12.35 -5.46 -29.22
N VAL A 156 12.07 -4.71 -28.15
CA VAL A 156 12.76 -3.46 -27.84
C VAL A 156 14.12 -3.80 -27.23
N ILE A 157 15.19 -3.35 -27.88
CA ILE A 157 16.57 -3.59 -27.45
C ILE A 157 17.18 -2.28 -27.00
N CYS A 158 17.74 -2.28 -25.79
CA CYS A 158 18.58 -1.20 -25.29
C CYS A 158 19.94 -1.76 -24.86
N LEU A 159 21.01 -1.36 -25.57
CA LEU A 159 22.39 -1.61 -25.15
C LEU A 159 23.01 -0.34 -24.58
N PHE A 160 23.82 -0.52 -23.54
CA PHE A 160 24.65 0.54 -22.99
C PHE A 160 25.87 -0.03 -22.27
N THR A 161 26.91 0.78 -22.14
CA THR A 161 28.12 0.43 -21.43
C THR A 161 28.27 1.26 -20.17
N LEU A 162 28.73 0.58 -19.11
CA LEU A 162 29.06 1.13 -17.81
C LEU A 162 30.58 1.05 -17.62
N GLY A 163 31.27 2.20 -17.64
CA GLY A 163 32.70 2.28 -17.39
C GLY A 163 33.07 2.18 -15.92
N ASN A 164 34.36 2.29 -15.62
CA ASN A 164 34.87 2.17 -14.27
C ASN A 164 34.36 3.31 -13.39
N PHE A 165 33.48 2.98 -12.45
CA PHE A 165 33.02 3.91 -11.42
C PHE A 165 34.03 3.86 -10.27
N THR A 166 35.20 4.48 -10.45
CA THR A 166 36.14 4.64 -9.36
C THR A 166 35.70 5.77 -8.45
N GLU A 167 35.70 5.50 -7.14
CA GLU A 167 35.66 6.55 -6.13
C GLU A 167 36.65 7.65 -6.50
N SER A 168 36.16 8.86 -6.74
CA SER A 168 36.99 10.03 -6.53
C SER A 168 37.28 10.08 -5.02
N LYS A 169 38.38 9.45 -4.59
CA LYS A 169 38.90 9.43 -3.20
C LYS A 169 39.27 10.82 -2.63
N ARG A 170 38.76 11.90 -3.22
CA ARG A 170 38.84 13.27 -2.70
C ARG A 170 37.55 13.99 -3.01
N ARG A 171 36.50 13.78 -2.21
CA ARG A 171 35.27 14.59 -2.36
C ARG A 171 34.82 15.19 -1.04
N SER A 172 34.87 16.53 -1.06
CA SER A 172 34.37 17.43 -0.05
C SER A 172 32.89 17.15 0.24
N LYS A 173 32.53 17.11 1.53
CA LYS A 173 31.18 16.95 2.13
C LYS A 173 30.07 17.86 1.56
N ARG A 174 30.35 18.68 0.56
CA ARG A 174 29.49 19.75 0.06
C ARG A 174 28.82 19.47 -1.29
N GLN A 175 29.16 18.38 -1.98
CA GLN A 175 28.76 18.21 -3.38
C GLN A 175 28.52 16.74 -3.77
N THR A 176 27.43 16.14 -3.29
CA THR A 176 26.61 15.12 -4.00
C THR A 176 25.50 14.63 -3.05
N ASN A 177 24.24 14.85 -3.41
CA ASN A 177 23.08 14.25 -2.74
C ASN A 177 22.56 13.07 -3.59
N GLY A 178 23.43 12.15 -4.03
CA GLY A 178 23.02 11.08 -4.93
C GLY A 178 23.86 9.80 -4.79
N PRO A 179 23.29 8.64 -5.15
CA PRO A 179 23.91 7.34 -4.95
C PRO A 179 25.15 7.10 -5.82
N VAL A 180 26.04 6.24 -5.35
CA VAL A 180 27.27 5.83 -6.04
C VAL A 180 27.13 4.39 -6.52
N LEU A 181 27.37 4.16 -7.81
CA LEU A 181 27.36 2.82 -8.40
C LEU A 181 28.78 2.30 -8.40
N LEU A 182 29.05 1.13 -7.82
CA LEU A 182 30.38 0.54 -7.77
C LEU A 182 30.36 -0.82 -8.45
N GLN A 183 31.33 -1.09 -9.33
CA GLN A 183 31.36 -2.36 -10.08
C GLN A 183 31.57 -3.59 -9.18
N THR A 184 32.23 -3.40 -8.03
CA THR A 184 32.59 -4.46 -7.08
C THR A 184 31.50 -4.74 -6.05
N GLU A 185 30.54 -3.84 -5.88
CA GLU A 185 29.44 -4.03 -4.95
C GLU A 185 28.37 -4.98 -5.50
N GLN A 186 27.56 -5.48 -4.57
CA GLN A 186 26.45 -6.34 -4.87
C GLN A 186 25.14 -5.57 -4.72
N TYR A 187 24.26 -5.75 -5.70
CA TYR A 187 22.98 -5.06 -5.78
C TYR A 187 21.83 -6.06 -5.91
N HIS A 188 20.66 -5.68 -5.41
CA HIS A 188 19.38 -6.26 -5.76
C HIS A 188 18.90 -5.65 -7.08
N PRO A 189 18.69 -6.48 -8.12
CA PRO A 189 18.13 -6.00 -9.37
C PRO A 189 16.61 -5.83 -9.22
N LEU A 190 16.15 -4.64 -9.55
CA LEU A 190 14.75 -4.22 -9.50
C LEU A 190 14.29 -4.00 -10.95
N ILE A 191 13.20 -4.64 -11.39
CA ILE A 191 12.67 -4.45 -12.74
C ILE A 191 11.33 -3.74 -12.63
N ALA A 192 11.05 -2.80 -13.53
CA ALA A 192 9.77 -2.09 -13.56
C ALA A 192 9.35 -1.74 -14.99
N ILE A 193 8.04 -1.73 -15.23
CA ILE A 193 7.43 -1.35 -16.52
C ILE A 193 6.28 -0.38 -16.25
N GLY A 194 6.16 0.65 -17.08
CA GLY A 194 5.10 1.65 -16.93
C GLY A 194 4.77 2.36 -18.23
N ALA A 195 3.70 3.17 -18.17
CA ALA A 195 3.30 4.04 -19.28
C ALA A 195 4.20 5.29 -19.37
N LEU A 196 4.32 5.83 -20.57
CA LEU A 196 5.03 7.05 -20.90
C LEU A 196 4.01 8.08 -21.41
N ASP A 197 3.85 9.19 -20.71
CA ASP A 197 2.99 10.30 -21.14
C ASP A 197 3.77 11.60 -20.94
N ASN A 198 4.55 11.97 -21.97
CA ASN A 198 5.63 12.98 -21.99
C ASN A 198 6.74 12.79 -20.94
N THR A 199 6.44 12.05 -19.87
CA THR A 199 7.23 11.75 -18.69
C THR A 199 6.91 10.33 -18.26
N MET A 200 7.82 9.70 -17.50
CA MET A 200 7.56 8.37 -16.95
C MET A 200 6.42 8.41 -15.94
N GLN A 201 5.37 7.65 -16.21
CA GLN A 201 4.31 7.40 -15.25
C GLN A 201 4.73 6.30 -14.27
N LYS A 202 4.00 6.17 -13.17
CA LYS A 202 4.24 5.12 -12.18
C LYS A 202 4.16 3.75 -12.87
N HIS A 203 5.13 2.89 -12.56
CA HIS A 203 5.14 1.53 -13.07
C HIS A 203 3.84 0.80 -12.67
N ASN A 204 3.28 0.01 -13.57
CA ASN A 204 2.12 -0.85 -13.30
C ASN A 204 2.54 -2.30 -13.02
N ALA A 205 3.78 -2.66 -13.35
CA ALA A 205 4.36 -3.94 -13.00
C ALA A 205 5.82 -3.78 -12.54
N ARG A 206 6.23 -4.56 -11.55
CA ARG A 206 7.59 -4.57 -11.03
C ARG A 206 8.03 -5.96 -10.55
N LEU A 207 9.32 -6.07 -10.29
CA LEU A 207 9.94 -7.18 -9.59
C LEU A 207 11.07 -6.63 -8.72
N SER A 208 11.17 -7.16 -7.51
CA SER A 208 12.38 -7.06 -6.71
C SER A 208 12.96 -8.47 -6.55
N GLN A 209 14.23 -8.64 -6.88
CA GLN A 209 14.92 -9.91 -6.68
C GLN A 209 15.77 -9.86 -5.42
N SER A 210 15.59 -10.85 -4.55
CA SER A 210 16.44 -11.04 -3.36
C SER A 210 17.86 -11.53 -3.71
N LYS A 211 18.07 -12.05 -4.93
CA LYS A 211 19.39 -12.51 -5.38
C LYS A 211 20.28 -11.30 -5.65
N LEU A 212 21.36 -11.20 -4.90
CA LEU A 212 22.41 -10.21 -5.10
C LEU A 212 23.22 -10.49 -6.37
N VAL A 213 23.50 -9.43 -7.12
CA VAL A 213 24.24 -9.47 -8.39
C VAL A 213 25.32 -8.39 -8.41
N ALA A 214 26.44 -8.63 -9.11
CA ALA A 214 27.53 -7.68 -9.23
C ALA A 214 27.79 -7.35 -10.71
N LEU A 215 28.15 -6.10 -10.99
CA LEU A 215 28.38 -5.63 -12.36
C LEU A 215 29.70 -6.15 -12.96
N ASN A 216 30.66 -6.52 -12.11
CA ASN A 216 31.94 -7.11 -12.52
C ASN A 216 31.87 -8.62 -12.80
N ARG A 217 30.69 -9.23 -12.73
CA ARG A 217 30.45 -10.65 -13.05
C ARG A 217 29.36 -10.76 -14.11
N PRO A 218 29.46 -11.71 -15.06
CA PRO A 218 28.40 -11.92 -16.02
C PRO A 218 27.13 -12.43 -15.32
N GLU A 219 25.97 -11.88 -15.68
CA GLU A 219 24.68 -12.27 -15.12
C GLU A 219 23.60 -12.21 -16.21
N LYS A 220 22.55 -13.02 -16.03
CA LYS A 220 21.37 -13.02 -16.88
C LYS A 220 20.12 -13.09 -16.00
N ILE A 221 19.25 -12.10 -16.13
CA ILE A 221 18.00 -11.94 -15.41
C ILE A 221 16.87 -12.02 -16.41
N ILE A 222 15.98 -13.00 -16.23
CA ILE A 222 14.79 -13.17 -17.05
C ILE A 222 13.59 -12.88 -16.18
N TYR A 223 12.76 -11.93 -16.62
CA TYR A 223 11.51 -11.57 -16.00
C TYR A 223 10.35 -11.84 -16.95
N ASN A 224 9.43 -12.70 -16.49
CA ASN A 224 8.15 -12.92 -17.13
C ASN A 224 7.08 -12.28 -16.25
N LEU A 225 6.25 -11.40 -16.83
CA LEU A 225 5.20 -10.67 -16.11
C LEU A 225 4.06 -11.52 -15.56
N ASN A 226 4.08 -12.83 -15.81
CA ASN A 226 2.89 -13.66 -15.65
C ASN A 226 2.52 -13.97 -14.18
N ASN A 227 3.40 -13.83 -13.18
CA ASN A 227 3.12 -14.44 -11.86
C ASN A 227 3.62 -13.76 -10.57
N ALA A 228 4.55 -12.79 -10.60
CA ALA A 228 5.18 -12.31 -9.35
C ALA A 228 4.37 -11.21 -8.62
N ASP A 229 3.78 -10.27 -9.35
CA ASP A 229 3.11 -9.09 -8.76
C ASP A 229 1.59 -9.29 -8.57
N GLY A 230 0.94 -10.15 -9.35
CA GLY A 230 -0.49 -10.43 -9.24
C GLY A 230 -0.87 -11.05 -7.89
N ASN A 231 -0.19 -12.13 -7.49
CA ASN A 231 -0.48 -12.78 -6.20
C ASN A 231 -0.13 -11.91 -4.99
N ARG A 232 0.95 -11.12 -5.07
CA ARG A 232 1.34 -10.23 -3.98
C ARG A 232 0.38 -9.06 -3.83
N SER A 233 -0.02 -8.41 -4.93
CA SER A 233 -1.03 -7.35 -4.89
C SER A 233 -2.40 -7.87 -4.41
N ASN A 234 -2.76 -9.11 -4.73
CA ASN A 234 -3.99 -9.76 -4.23
C ASN A 234 -4.03 -9.88 -2.70
N LEU A 235 -2.90 -10.12 -2.03
CA LEU A 235 -2.85 -10.16 -0.55
C LEU A 235 -3.17 -8.79 0.07
N MET A 236 -2.65 -7.71 -0.50
CA MET A 236 -2.96 -6.35 -0.06
C MET A 236 -4.43 -5.98 -0.32
N LYS A 237 -4.98 -6.37 -1.48
CA LYS A 237 -6.42 -6.21 -1.77
C LYS A 237 -7.28 -6.99 -0.79
N ALA A 238 -6.93 -8.25 -0.52
CA ALA A 238 -7.63 -9.10 0.43
C ALA A 238 -7.60 -8.51 1.85
N HIS A 239 -6.46 -7.97 2.30
CA HIS A 239 -6.36 -7.24 3.55
C HIS A 239 -7.37 -6.10 3.62
N GLY A 240 -7.40 -5.22 2.61
CA GLY A 240 -8.33 -4.09 2.56
C GLY A 240 -9.80 -4.53 2.57
N CYS A 241 -10.15 -5.52 1.76
CA CYS A 241 -11.50 -6.07 1.68
C CYS A 241 -11.98 -6.68 3.01
N ILE A 242 -11.13 -7.49 3.66
CA ILE A 242 -11.47 -8.10 4.94
C ILE A 242 -11.61 -7.03 6.02
N MET A 243 -10.70 -6.04 6.09
CA MET A 243 -10.79 -4.95 7.07
C MET A 243 -12.06 -4.13 6.89
N ILE A 244 -12.44 -3.80 5.66
CA ILE A 244 -13.71 -3.11 5.37
C ILE A 244 -14.89 -3.95 5.83
N PHE A 245 -15.00 -5.19 5.37
CA PHE A 245 -16.10 -6.07 5.74
C PHE A 245 -16.21 -6.25 7.27
N THR A 246 -15.08 -6.45 7.94
CA THR A 246 -15.05 -6.62 9.39
C THR A 246 -15.48 -5.36 10.13
N TRP A 247 -14.90 -4.19 9.83
CA TRP A 247 -15.13 -3.00 10.64
C TRP A 247 -16.41 -2.22 10.26
N ILE A 248 -16.73 -2.16 8.97
CA ILE A 248 -17.92 -1.45 8.45
C ILE A 248 -19.20 -2.22 8.71
N LEU A 249 -19.18 -3.56 8.60
CA LEU A 249 -20.37 -4.40 8.78
C LEU A 249 -20.38 -5.15 10.11
N ILE A 250 -19.38 -6.00 10.40
CA ILE A 250 -19.44 -6.91 11.56
C ILE A 250 -19.36 -6.13 12.88
N VAL A 251 -18.34 -5.27 13.02
CA VAL A 251 -18.07 -4.55 14.27
C VAL A 251 -19.17 -3.53 14.58
N SER A 252 -19.54 -2.70 13.60
CA SER A 252 -20.63 -1.71 13.74
C SER A 252 -21.95 -2.37 14.18
N THR A 253 -22.33 -3.47 13.53
CA THR A 253 -23.53 -4.27 13.88
C THR A 253 -23.42 -4.81 15.30
N GLY A 254 -22.27 -5.38 15.67
CA GLY A 254 -22.05 -5.92 17.02
C GLY A 254 -22.11 -4.85 18.12
N ILE A 255 -21.63 -3.63 17.87
CA ILE A 255 -21.73 -2.50 18.80
C ILE A 255 -23.20 -2.07 18.97
N ILE A 256 -23.94 -1.93 17.87
CA ILE A 256 -25.37 -1.58 17.90
C ILE A 256 -26.16 -2.61 18.72
N ILE A 257 -25.91 -3.90 18.50
CA ILE A 257 -26.54 -5.00 19.25
C ILE A 257 -26.21 -4.90 20.74
N ALA A 258 -24.93 -4.76 21.10
CA ALA A 258 -24.52 -4.64 22.50
C ALA A 258 -25.10 -3.42 23.20
N ARG A 259 -25.31 -2.31 22.50
CA ARG A 259 -25.82 -1.06 23.08
C ARG A 259 -27.34 -1.05 23.19
N TYR A 260 -28.07 -1.40 22.13
CA TYR A 260 -29.52 -1.17 22.04
C TYR A 260 -30.38 -2.42 22.22
N PHE A 261 -29.81 -3.62 22.15
CA PHE A 261 -30.58 -4.87 22.16
C PHE A 261 -30.53 -5.63 23.49
N LYS A 262 -29.90 -5.08 24.53
CA LYS A 262 -29.82 -5.73 25.87
C LYS A 262 -31.18 -6.16 26.43
N LYS A 263 -32.22 -5.34 26.22
CA LYS A 263 -33.60 -5.58 26.69
C LYS A 263 -34.51 -6.21 25.63
N VAL A 264 -34.03 -6.36 24.39
CA VAL A 264 -34.82 -6.91 23.28
C VAL A 264 -34.70 -8.43 23.32
N GLY A 265 -35.79 -9.13 23.60
CA GLY A 265 -35.79 -10.60 23.67
C GLY A 265 -35.20 -11.17 24.97
N SER A 266 -35.25 -10.42 26.09
CA SER A 266 -34.81 -10.89 27.42
C SER A 266 -35.50 -12.17 27.91
N ASN A 267 -36.69 -12.50 27.37
CA ASN A 267 -37.40 -13.76 27.63
C ASN A 267 -36.86 -14.95 26.83
N ARG A 268 -35.94 -14.74 25.89
CA ARG A 268 -35.33 -15.78 25.05
C ARG A 268 -33.85 -15.88 25.40
N LYS A 269 -33.37 -17.11 25.56
CA LYS A 269 -31.97 -17.42 25.80
C LYS A 269 -31.43 -18.25 24.64
N LEU A 270 -30.22 -17.94 24.19
CA LEU A 270 -29.46 -18.75 23.24
C LEU A 270 -28.31 -19.39 24.02
N CYS A 271 -28.32 -20.71 24.14
CA CYS A 271 -27.34 -21.47 24.94
C CYS A 271 -27.24 -20.99 26.40
N GLY A 272 -28.39 -20.73 27.05
CA GLY A 272 -28.44 -20.28 28.44
C GLY A 272 -28.16 -18.79 28.68
N GLU A 273 -27.67 -18.08 27.66
CA GLU A 273 -27.28 -16.67 27.72
C GLU A 273 -28.28 -15.75 27.01
N ALA A 274 -28.28 -14.46 27.36
CA ALA A 274 -29.13 -13.48 26.69
C ALA A 274 -28.79 -13.38 25.19
N VAL A 275 -29.81 -13.35 24.32
CA VAL A 275 -29.65 -13.38 22.85
C VAL A 275 -28.66 -12.33 22.34
N TRP A 276 -28.79 -11.08 22.79
CA TRP A 276 -27.90 -9.99 22.39
C TRP A 276 -26.43 -10.28 22.72
N PHE A 277 -26.18 -10.94 23.86
CA PHE A 277 -24.84 -11.23 24.35
C PHE A 277 -24.20 -12.34 23.52
N SER A 278 -24.96 -13.41 23.23
CA SER A 278 -24.51 -14.49 22.35
C SER A 278 -24.21 -13.96 20.94
N VAL A 279 -25.09 -13.15 20.36
CA VAL A 279 -24.87 -12.58 19.02
C VAL A 279 -23.69 -11.62 19.00
N HIS A 280 -23.57 -10.71 19.98
CA HIS A 280 -22.43 -9.80 20.09
C HIS A 280 -21.11 -10.59 20.20
N ARG A 281 -21.07 -11.62 21.05
CA ARG A 281 -19.88 -12.46 21.21
C ARG A 281 -19.48 -13.14 19.91
N ILE A 282 -20.43 -13.75 19.19
CA ILE A 282 -20.15 -14.39 17.89
C ILE A 282 -19.59 -13.38 16.89
N LEU A 283 -20.25 -12.22 16.73
CA LEU A 283 -19.79 -11.17 15.82
C LEU A 283 -18.41 -10.64 16.17
N MET A 284 -18.13 -10.36 17.46
CA MET A 284 -16.82 -9.87 17.90
C MET A 284 -15.73 -10.93 17.77
N SER A 285 -16.03 -12.21 18.03
CA SER A 285 -15.09 -13.31 17.80
C SER A 285 -14.74 -13.45 16.32
N CYS A 286 -15.74 -13.41 15.43
CA CYS A 286 -15.51 -13.40 13.98
C CYS A 286 -14.67 -12.17 13.56
N ALA A 287 -14.98 -10.99 14.09
CA ALA A 287 -14.23 -9.78 13.79
C ALA A 287 -12.76 -9.86 14.22
N ALA A 288 -12.48 -10.41 15.41
CA ALA A 288 -11.12 -10.61 15.89
C ALA A 288 -10.32 -11.56 14.98
N ILE A 289 -10.90 -12.71 14.61
CA ILE A 289 -10.25 -13.69 13.72
C ILE A 289 -9.96 -13.08 12.34
N LEU A 290 -10.95 -12.41 11.74
CA LEU A 290 -10.79 -11.78 10.43
C LEU A 290 -9.76 -10.64 10.45
N THR A 291 -9.72 -9.85 11.52
CA THR A 291 -8.74 -8.78 11.70
C THR A 291 -7.31 -9.35 11.78
N ILE A 292 -7.11 -10.45 12.52
CA ILE A 292 -5.82 -11.14 12.61
C ILE A 292 -5.42 -11.70 11.24
N LEU A 293 -6.34 -12.38 10.54
CA LEU A 293 -6.08 -12.92 9.20
C LEU A 293 -5.67 -11.83 8.21
N ALA A 294 -6.41 -10.72 8.18
CA ALA A 294 -6.09 -9.58 7.33
C ALA A 294 -4.73 -8.96 7.69
N PHE A 295 -4.38 -8.91 8.98
CA PHE A 295 -3.07 -8.45 9.41
C PHE A 295 -1.94 -9.37 8.93
N LEU A 296 -2.12 -10.69 8.97
CA LEU A 296 -1.16 -11.64 8.42
C LEU A 296 -0.95 -11.45 6.92
N PHE A 297 -2.01 -11.20 6.15
CA PHE A 297 -1.89 -10.92 4.72
C PHE A 297 -1.02 -9.70 4.42
N ILE A 298 -1.20 -8.59 5.15
CA ILE A 298 -0.38 -7.40 4.93
C ILE A 298 1.06 -7.60 5.41
N LEU A 299 1.29 -8.36 6.49
CA LEU A 299 2.65 -8.71 6.94
C LEU A 299 3.41 -9.54 5.88
N VAL A 300 2.76 -10.55 5.31
CA VAL A 300 3.34 -11.37 4.22
C VAL A 300 3.58 -10.53 2.97
N TYR A 301 2.61 -9.69 2.59
CA TYR A 301 2.76 -8.75 1.48
C TYR A 301 4.03 -7.89 1.66
N ARG A 302 4.24 -7.38 2.88
CA ARG A 302 5.34 -6.47 3.24
C ARG A 302 6.64 -7.14 3.67
N GLN A 303 6.71 -8.48 3.72
CA GLN A 303 7.89 -9.21 4.20
C GLN A 303 8.31 -8.82 5.62
N GLY A 304 7.34 -8.48 6.47
CA GLY A 304 7.61 -7.95 7.81
C GLY A 304 8.23 -6.54 7.84
N SER A 305 8.45 -5.89 6.69
CA SER A 305 9.01 -4.54 6.64
C SER A 305 7.98 -3.47 6.98
N TRP A 306 8.37 -2.50 7.81
CA TRP A 306 7.54 -1.34 8.10
C TRP A 306 7.56 -0.33 6.94
N ILE A 307 6.57 0.56 6.90
CA ILE A 307 6.49 1.65 5.94
C ILE A 307 7.40 2.81 6.35
N GLU A 308 8.07 3.41 5.37
CA GLU A 308 8.95 4.55 5.59
C GLU A 308 8.15 5.82 5.94
N ASN A 309 8.78 6.72 6.69
CA ASN A 309 8.18 7.99 7.12
C ASN A 309 8.02 9.02 5.98
N ASN A 310 8.67 8.82 4.84
CA ASN A 310 8.54 9.65 3.64
C ASN A 310 7.17 9.53 2.94
N ARG A 311 6.33 8.58 3.39
CA ARG A 311 4.96 8.34 2.92
C ARG A 311 3.97 8.61 4.05
N PRO A 312 3.64 9.89 4.31
CA PRO A 312 2.96 10.28 5.56
C PRO A 312 1.58 9.63 5.72
N ARG A 313 0.84 9.40 4.63
CA ARG A 313 -0.51 8.80 4.70
C ARG A 313 -0.45 7.31 5.00
N GLU A 314 0.38 6.57 4.26
CA GLU A 314 0.59 5.14 4.44
C GLU A 314 1.20 4.85 5.81
N TYR A 315 2.11 5.71 6.26
CA TYR A 315 2.70 5.66 7.61
C TYR A 315 1.66 5.92 8.70
N ALA A 316 0.84 6.96 8.56
CA ALA A 316 -0.24 7.22 9.51
C ALA A 316 -1.25 6.06 9.57
N HIS A 317 -1.63 5.51 8.39
CA HIS A 317 -2.51 4.35 8.31
C HIS A 317 -1.93 3.13 9.03
N SER A 318 -0.64 2.83 8.87
CA SER A 318 -0.04 1.66 9.53
C SER A 318 0.03 1.83 11.05
N ILE A 319 0.28 3.04 11.55
CA ILE A 319 0.28 3.34 12.99
C ILE A 319 -1.13 3.24 13.57
N ILE A 320 -2.13 3.84 12.93
CA ILE A 320 -3.52 3.74 13.40
C ILE A 320 -4.01 2.29 13.29
N GLY A 321 -3.67 1.60 12.20
CA GLY A 321 -4.03 0.21 11.96
C GLY A 321 -3.47 -0.73 13.03
N ILE A 322 -2.20 -0.57 13.43
CA ILE A 322 -1.64 -1.42 14.49
C ILE A 322 -2.32 -1.16 15.84
N LEU A 323 -2.66 0.10 16.17
CA LEU A 323 -3.44 0.41 17.38
C LEU A 323 -4.82 -0.28 17.38
N VAL A 324 -5.51 -0.23 16.24
CA VAL A 324 -6.80 -0.92 16.05
C VAL A 324 -6.66 -2.43 16.25
N ILE A 325 -5.64 -3.05 15.66
CA ILE A 325 -5.36 -4.49 15.79
C ILE A 325 -5.02 -4.83 17.25
N SER A 326 -4.18 -4.04 17.92
CA SER A 326 -3.84 -4.24 19.33
C SER A 326 -5.08 -4.17 20.22
N PHE A 327 -5.96 -3.19 20.02
CA PHE A 327 -7.21 -3.11 20.77
C PHE A 327 -8.16 -4.27 20.46
N ALA A 328 -8.32 -4.65 19.19
CA ALA A 328 -9.12 -5.80 18.81
C ALA A 328 -8.60 -7.11 19.43
N PHE A 329 -7.28 -7.26 19.57
CA PHE A 329 -6.64 -8.41 20.21
C PHE A 329 -6.82 -8.39 21.73
N ILE A 330 -6.65 -7.24 22.39
CA ILE A 330 -6.81 -7.09 23.86
C ILE A 330 -8.25 -7.39 24.31
N GLN A 331 -9.24 -7.09 23.49
CA GLN A 331 -10.65 -7.21 23.86
C GLN A 331 -11.09 -8.62 24.30
N PRO A 332 -10.76 -9.70 23.55
CA PRO A 332 -10.95 -11.07 24.02
C PRO A 332 -10.27 -11.38 25.36
N PHE A 333 -9.03 -10.92 25.60
CA PHE A 333 -8.36 -11.14 26.89
C PHE A 333 -9.08 -10.44 28.04
N LEU A 334 -9.51 -9.19 27.83
CA LEU A 334 -10.34 -8.49 28.82
C LEU A 334 -11.64 -9.25 29.09
N ALA A 335 -12.24 -9.87 28.08
CA ALA A 335 -13.43 -10.67 28.23
C ALA A 335 -13.21 -11.95 29.07
N LEU A 336 -11.99 -12.50 29.14
CA LEU A 336 -11.65 -13.63 30.03
C LEU A 336 -11.64 -13.20 31.50
N PHE A 337 -11.23 -11.98 31.80
CA PHE A 337 -11.24 -11.41 33.16
C PHE A 337 -12.60 -10.82 33.57
N ARG A 338 -13.66 -11.11 32.81
CA ARG A 338 -15.01 -10.65 33.11
C ARG A 338 -15.53 -11.33 34.38
N CYS A 339 -15.69 -10.55 35.44
CA CYS A 339 -16.29 -11.00 36.69
C CYS A 339 -17.80 -11.33 36.56
N HIS A 340 -18.40 -11.96 37.58
CA HIS A 340 -19.82 -12.33 37.59
C HIS A 340 -20.73 -11.08 37.46
N PRO A 341 -21.94 -11.16 36.86
CA PRO A 341 -22.84 -10.01 36.72
C PRO A 341 -23.17 -9.27 38.02
N GLU A 342 -23.19 -9.98 39.16
CA GLU A 342 -23.49 -9.44 40.50
C GLU A 342 -22.25 -8.95 41.27
N ASP A 343 -21.06 -8.97 40.64
CA ASP A 343 -19.80 -8.58 41.29
C ASP A 343 -19.67 -7.06 41.40
N HIS A 344 -19.21 -6.55 42.55
CA HIS A 344 -18.97 -5.13 42.80
C HIS A 344 -18.00 -4.50 41.78
N TYR A 345 -17.01 -5.24 41.29
CA TYR A 345 -16.02 -4.70 40.31
C TYR A 345 -16.49 -4.77 38.86
N ARG A 346 -17.72 -5.22 38.60
CA ARG A 346 -18.26 -5.38 37.23
C ARG A 346 -18.33 -4.09 36.43
N PHE A 347 -18.51 -2.96 37.10
CA PHE A 347 -18.50 -1.66 36.42
C PHE A 347 -17.15 -1.34 35.78
N ILE A 348 -16.02 -1.70 36.43
CA ILE A 348 -14.66 -1.45 35.92
C ILE A 348 -14.48 -2.17 34.58
N TYR A 349 -14.82 -3.46 34.54
CA TYR A 349 -14.81 -4.24 33.30
C TYR A 349 -15.70 -3.60 32.23
N ASN A 350 -16.93 -3.22 32.57
CA ASN A 350 -17.88 -2.66 31.59
C ASN A 350 -17.36 -1.35 30.98
N TYR A 351 -16.81 -0.43 31.79
CA TYR A 351 -16.26 0.83 31.30
C TYR A 351 -15.00 0.62 30.47
N LEU A 352 -14.07 -0.21 30.95
CA LEU A 352 -12.82 -0.50 30.24
C LEU A 352 -13.08 -1.17 28.88
N HIS A 353 -13.92 -2.21 28.87
CA HIS A 353 -14.30 -2.92 27.65
C HIS A 353 -14.99 -1.99 26.64
N ALA A 354 -15.92 -1.15 27.10
CA ALA A 354 -16.61 -0.19 26.25
C ALA A 354 -15.66 0.89 25.71
N PHE A 355 -14.79 1.45 26.56
CA PHE A 355 -13.84 2.50 26.18
C PHE A 355 -12.86 2.03 25.12
N ILE A 356 -12.21 0.88 25.34
CA ILE A 356 -11.25 0.31 24.38
C ILE A 356 -11.96 -0.04 23.07
N GLY A 357 -13.18 -0.57 23.14
CA GLY A 357 -13.93 -1.01 21.96
C GLY A 357 -14.39 0.16 21.11
N PHE A 358 -14.90 1.20 21.77
CA PHE A 358 -15.30 2.43 21.09
C PHE A 358 -14.10 3.17 20.49
N THR A 359 -12.97 3.22 21.20
CA THR A 359 -11.73 3.82 20.68
C THR A 359 -11.22 3.05 19.47
N ALA A 360 -11.19 1.72 19.52
CA ALA A 360 -10.83 0.88 18.37
C ALA A 360 -11.73 1.13 17.15
N PHE A 361 -13.03 1.28 17.39
CA PHE A 361 -13.98 1.62 16.33
C PHE A 361 -13.69 2.98 15.70
N LEU A 362 -13.48 4.05 16.48
CA LEU A 362 -13.15 5.37 15.92
C LEU A 362 -11.81 5.38 15.15
N LEU A 363 -10.81 4.68 15.66
CA LEU A 363 -9.52 4.56 14.99
C LEU A 363 -9.64 3.75 13.68
N SER A 364 -10.49 2.72 13.61
CA SER A 364 -10.69 1.96 12.37
C SER A 364 -11.35 2.81 11.28
N ILE A 365 -12.31 3.68 11.62
CA ILE A 365 -12.86 4.68 10.69
C ILE A 365 -11.73 5.52 10.10
N SER A 366 -10.88 6.06 10.96
CA SER A 366 -9.75 6.90 10.56
C SER A 366 -8.75 6.15 9.68
N ALA A 367 -8.45 4.89 10.00
CA ALA A 367 -7.57 4.04 9.21
C ALA A 367 -8.14 3.78 7.80
N ILE A 368 -9.43 3.47 7.67
CA ILE A 368 -10.07 3.21 6.38
C ILE A 368 -10.12 4.49 5.53
N PHE A 369 -10.39 5.66 6.14
CA PHE A 369 -10.30 6.95 5.44
C PHE A 369 -8.92 7.19 4.84
N LEU A 370 -7.86 6.96 5.62
CA LEU A 370 -6.49 7.11 5.12
C LEU A 370 -6.20 6.14 3.97
N ALA A 371 -6.67 4.89 4.07
CA ALA A 371 -6.48 3.89 3.03
C ALA A 371 -7.13 4.28 1.69
N VAL A 372 -8.34 4.83 1.73
CA VAL A 372 -9.05 5.31 0.53
C VAL A 372 -8.32 6.47 -0.17
N LEU A 373 -7.44 7.18 0.53
CA LEU A 373 -6.63 8.27 -0.02
C LEU A 373 -5.27 7.82 -0.57
N PHE A 374 -5.00 6.51 -0.64
CA PHE A 374 -3.79 5.96 -1.22
C PHE A 374 -3.78 6.08 -2.75
N SER A 375 -2.57 6.19 -3.32
CA SER A 375 -2.36 6.32 -4.78
C SER A 375 -2.92 5.16 -5.61
N MET A 376 -3.18 4.00 -5.00
CA MET A 376 -3.86 2.88 -5.65
C MET A 376 -5.27 3.26 -6.14
N PHE A 377 -5.95 4.19 -5.45
CA PHE A 377 -7.30 4.60 -5.80
C PHE A 377 -7.35 5.84 -6.68
N ASP A 378 -6.23 6.37 -7.20
CA ASP A 378 -6.21 7.72 -7.80
C ASP A 378 -7.30 7.98 -8.85
N PHE A 379 -7.64 6.98 -9.68
CA PHE A 379 -8.70 7.09 -10.70
C PHE A 379 -10.14 6.96 -10.16
N LYS A 380 -10.33 6.37 -8.97
CA LYS A 380 -11.64 6.17 -8.30
C LYS A 380 -11.73 6.87 -6.93
N LYS A 381 -10.75 7.71 -6.59
CA LYS A 381 -10.57 8.29 -5.26
C LYS A 381 -11.81 9.06 -4.80
N ASN A 382 -12.41 9.85 -5.69
CA ASN A 382 -13.59 10.65 -5.38
C ASN A 382 -14.80 9.76 -5.04
N VAL A 383 -14.96 8.63 -5.75
CA VAL A 383 -16.05 7.68 -5.51
C VAL A 383 -15.85 6.96 -4.18
N SER A 384 -14.65 6.40 -3.96
CA SER A 384 -14.32 5.72 -2.70
C SER A 384 -14.44 6.64 -1.48
N LEU A 385 -14.00 7.90 -1.62
CA LEU A 385 -14.15 8.91 -0.57
C LEU A 385 -15.62 9.24 -0.31
N GLY A 386 -16.42 9.40 -1.37
CA GLY A 386 -17.86 9.61 -1.27
C GLY A 386 -18.58 8.48 -0.53
N ILE A 387 -18.21 7.22 -0.80
CA ILE A 387 -18.75 6.06 -0.09
C ILE A 387 -18.36 6.07 1.39
N MET A 388 -17.11 6.41 1.73
CA MET A 388 -16.67 6.52 3.12
C MET A 388 -17.38 7.65 3.88
N ILE A 389 -17.59 8.80 3.24
CA ILE A 389 -18.37 9.90 3.80
C ILE A 389 -19.81 9.44 4.04
N ALA A 390 -20.45 8.82 3.04
CA ALA A 390 -21.82 8.30 3.15
C ALA A 390 -21.96 7.29 4.30
N TRP A 391 -21.01 6.36 4.44
CA TRP A 391 -21.00 5.41 5.56
C TRP A 391 -20.82 6.11 6.92
N THR A 392 -19.97 7.13 6.99
CA THR A 392 -19.74 7.88 8.24
C THR A 392 -20.97 8.71 8.64
N CYS A 393 -21.64 9.34 7.68
CA CYS A 393 -22.91 10.00 7.93
C CYS A 393 -23.99 8.99 8.37
N TRP A 394 -24.04 7.82 7.71
CA TRP A 394 -24.97 6.75 8.05
C TRP A 394 -24.76 6.22 9.47
N ILE A 395 -23.51 5.97 9.89
CA ILE A 395 -23.25 5.45 11.24
C ILE A 395 -23.64 6.47 12.31
N VAL A 396 -23.37 7.76 12.10
CA VAL A 396 -23.81 8.82 13.03
C VAL A 396 -25.35 8.90 13.07
N LEU A 397 -26.00 8.90 11.90
CA LEU A 397 -27.46 8.94 11.80
C LEU A 397 -28.10 7.74 12.51
N ILE A 398 -27.62 6.53 12.29
CA ILE A 398 -28.23 5.34 12.89
C ILE A 398 -28.07 5.35 14.42
N PHE A 399 -26.90 5.72 14.95
CA PHE A 399 -26.73 5.88 16.40
C PHE A 399 -27.66 6.94 16.96
N PHE A 400 -27.77 8.09 16.31
CA PHE A 400 -28.70 9.15 16.70
C PHE A 400 -30.16 8.67 16.71
N THR A 401 -30.60 7.97 15.65
CA THR A 401 -31.97 7.44 15.59
C THR A 401 -32.24 6.41 16.70
N PHE A 402 -31.29 5.54 17.03
CA PHE A 402 -31.43 4.61 18.16
C PHE A 402 -31.53 5.34 19.51
N GLU A 403 -30.74 6.41 19.72
CA GLU A 403 -30.84 7.23 20.94
C GLU A 403 -32.17 7.98 21.00
N CYS A 404 -32.67 8.54 19.89
CA CYS A 404 -34.01 9.14 19.82
C CYS A 404 -35.10 8.13 20.21
N VAL A 405 -35.04 6.91 19.68
CA VAL A 405 -35.95 5.82 20.05
C VAL A 405 -35.86 5.53 21.56
N GLU A 406 -34.66 5.45 22.13
CA GLU A 406 -34.51 5.26 23.57
C GLU A 406 -35.17 6.40 24.38
N CYS A 407 -34.94 7.65 23.98
CA CYS A 407 -35.51 8.83 24.64
C CYS A 407 -37.04 8.90 24.52
N CYS A 408 -37.60 8.71 23.31
CA CYS A 408 -39.05 8.74 23.08
C CYS A 408 -39.78 7.71 23.95
N PHE A 409 -39.29 6.47 24.01
CA PHE A 409 -39.88 5.41 24.84
C PHE A 409 -39.43 5.43 26.32
N LYS A 410 -38.62 6.39 26.74
CA LYS A 410 -38.30 6.64 28.16
C LYS A 410 -39.36 7.55 28.80
N ASN A 411 -39.98 8.44 28.03
CA ASN A 411 -40.92 9.44 28.53
C ASN A 411 -42.30 8.85 28.92
N ASP A 412 -42.74 7.76 28.29
CA ASP A 412 -43.95 7.01 28.66
C ASP A 412 -43.92 6.46 30.11
N ARG A 413 -42.76 6.45 30.76
CA ARG A 413 -42.60 5.96 32.15
C ARG A 413 -42.80 7.04 33.21
N LYS A 414 -42.70 8.33 32.86
CA LYS A 414 -42.84 9.43 33.84
C LYS A 414 -44.29 9.68 34.25
N HIS A 415 -45.28 9.12 33.56
CA HIS A 415 -46.69 9.31 33.87
C HIS A 415 -47.22 8.40 34.99
N ASN A 416 -46.46 7.38 35.41
CA ASN A 416 -46.76 6.53 36.58
C ASN A 416 -46.07 7.07 37.85
N ARG A 417 -46.34 8.31 38.25
CA ARG A 417 -45.90 8.83 39.56
C ARG A 417 -46.85 8.35 40.65
N GLU A 418 -46.28 7.93 41.78
CA GLU A 418 -47.01 7.65 43.02
C GLU A 418 -47.94 8.80 43.37
N PHE A 419 -49.19 8.47 43.70
CA PHE A 419 -50.15 9.41 44.23
C PHE A 419 -50.14 9.28 45.76
N VAL A 420 -49.75 10.34 46.45
CA VAL A 420 -49.80 10.41 47.92
C VAL A 420 -51.16 10.98 48.30
N ILE A 421 -51.96 10.24 49.06
CA ILE A 421 -53.32 10.64 49.45
C ILE A 421 -53.42 10.65 50.98
N PRO A 422 -54.05 11.67 51.60
CA PRO A 422 -54.32 11.66 53.03
C PRO A 422 -55.37 10.61 53.35
N GLN A 423 -55.11 9.73 54.32
CA GLN A 423 -56.04 8.70 54.77
C GLN A 423 -56.24 8.84 56.29
N PHE A 424 -57.50 8.88 56.75
CA PHE A 424 -57.83 9.03 58.17
C PHE A 424 -58.00 7.67 58.82
N ASP A 425 -57.23 7.38 59.87
CA ASP A 425 -57.14 6.05 60.51
C ASP A 425 -57.88 5.95 61.86
N GLY A 426 -58.70 6.96 62.18
CA GLY A 426 -59.45 7.03 63.42
C GLY A 426 -58.72 7.74 64.57
N TYR A 427 -57.42 7.99 64.43
CA TYR A 427 -56.63 8.77 65.40
C TYR A 427 -55.90 9.97 64.77
N GLY A 428 -55.83 10.05 63.44
CA GLY A 428 -55.35 11.21 62.70
C GLY A 428 -55.33 11.01 61.19
N TYR A 429 -54.81 12.01 60.45
CA TYR A 429 -54.53 11.87 59.02
C TYR A 429 -53.10 11.35 58.83
N VAL A 430 -52.97 10.20 58.18
CA VAL A 430 -51.67 9.61 57.79
C VAL A 430 -51.56 9.65 56.26
N MET A 431 -50.37 9.97 55.74
CA MET A 431 -50.13 9.93 54.29
C MET A 431 -49.90 8.50 53.84
N SER A 432 -50.79 7.99 53.01
CA SER A 432 -50.64 6.67 52.36
C SER A 432 -50.16 6.86 50.93
N THR A 433 -49.05 6.20 50.60
CA THR A 433 -48.56 6.10 49.22
C THR A 433 -49.26 4.94 48.53
N ILE A 434 -50.21 5.24 47.63
CA ILE A 434 -50.74 4.21 46.73
C ILE A 434 -49.72 4.03 45.60
N SER A 435 -48.82 3.07 45.79
CA SER A 435 -48.05 2.53 44.68
C SER A 435 -48.95 1.58 43.91
N THR A 436 -49.19 1.87 42.62
CA THR A 436 -49.67 0.81 41.72
C THR A 436 -48.67 -0.35 41.83
N PRO A 437 -49.10 -1.61 42.00
CA PRO A 437 -48.18 -2.72 42.23
C PRO A 437 -47.10 -2.69 41.15
N TYR A 438 -45.85 -2.50 41.59
CA TYR A 438 -44.69 -2.55 40.71
C TYR A 438 -44.69 -3.94 40.07
N ASN A 439 -45.12 -4.00 38.81
CA ASN A 439 -45.11 -5.23 38.05
C ASN A 439 -43.78 -5.29 37.27
N PRO A 440 -42.78 -6.07 37.71
CA PRO A 440 -41.52 -6.23 36.97
C PRO A 440 -41.75 -6.81 35.57
N ASN A 441 -42.90 -7.47 35.34
CA ASN A 441 -43.33 -7.94 34.03
C ASN A 441 -43.99 -6.86 33.15
N LYS A 442 -44.06 -5.59 33.57
CA LYS A 442 -44.47 -4.45 32.72
C LYS A 442 -43.27 -3.66 32.18
N GLU A 443 -42.07 -3.88 32.72
CA GLU A 443 -40.80 -3.53 32.05
C GLU A 443 -40.56 -4.40 30.79
N ARG A 444 -41.40 -5.42 30.62
CA ARG A 444 -41.44 -6.42 29.55
C ARG A 444 -41.79 -5.74 28.23
N SER A 445 -40.74 -5.46 27.46
CA SER A 445 -40.74 -5.33 26.00
C SER A 445 -41.94 -4.59 25.41
N ASN A 446 -41.87 -3.26 25.24
CA ASN A 446 -42.77 -2.58 24.32
C ASN A 446 -42.58 -3.24 22.93
N PRO A 447 -43.57 -4.01 22.42
CA PRO A 447 -43.40 -4.83 21.23
C PRO A 447 -43.19 -3.96 19.99
N MET A 448 -43.81 -2.77 19.97
CA MET A 448 -43.63 -1.78 18.91
C MET A 448 -42.21 -1.22 18.90
N LYS A 449 -41.66 -0.83 20.07
CA LYS A 449 -40.26 -0.40 20.22
C LYS A 449 -39.29 -1.46 19.71
N ASN A 450 -39.52 -2.72 20.09
CA ASN A 450 -38.65 -3.83 19.71
C ASN A 450 -38.70 -4.12 18.21
N LYS A 451 -39.90 -4.12 17.60
CA LYS A 451 -40.07 -4.24 16.15
C LYS A 451 -39.33 -3.12 15.42
N PHE A 452 -39.50 -1.86 15.87
CA PHE A 452 -38.83 -0.71 15.26
C PHE A 452 -37.31 -0.82 15.33
N LYS A 453 -36.75 -1.19 16.48
CA LYS A 453 -35.31 -1.46 16.63
C LYS A 453 -34.82 -2.54 15.68
N CYS A 454 -35.55 -3.66 15.56
CA CYS A 454 -35.18 -4.72 14.63
C CYS A 454 -35.17 -4.22 13.18
N LEU A 455 -36.16 -3.41 12.77
CA LEU A 455 -36.19 -2.80 11.43
C LEU A 455 -34.98 -1.89 11.19
N LEU A 456 -34.63 -1.04 12.17
CA LEU A 456 -33.42 -0.19 12.08
C LEU A 456 -32.13 -1.00 11.98
N LEU A 457 -32.03 -2.12 12.71
CA LEU A 457 -30.88 -3.01 12.62
C LEU A 457 -30.78 -3.68 11.25
N ILE A 458 -31.89 -4.17 10.71
CA ILE A 458 -31.93 -4.75 9.35
C ILE A 458 -31.50 -3.71 8.33
N LEU A 459 -32.05 -2.50 8.41
CA LEU A 459 -31.70 -1.39 7.54
C LEU A 459 -30.20 -1.05 7.63
N HIS A 460 -29.64 -1.01 8.85
CA HIS A 460 -28.22 -0.81 9.06
C HIS A 460 -27.38 -1.89 8.38
N VAL A 461 -27.72 -3.17 8.57
CA VAL A 461 -27.02 -4.30 7.96
C VAL A 461 -27.06 -4.22 6.44
N LEU A 462 -28.20 -3.87 5.84
CA LEU A 462 -28.34 -3.71 4.40
C LEU A 462 -27.45 -2.59 3.85
N VAL A 463 -27.49 -1.41 4.47
CA VAL A 463 -26.66 -0.27 4.05
C VAL A 463 -25.18 -0.55 4.25
N ALA A 464 -24.78 -1.08 5.40
CA ALA A 464 -23.40 -1.44 5.69
C ALA A 464 -22.87 -2.51 4.72
N CYS A 465 -23.68 -3.50 4.37
CA CYS A 465 -23.33 -4.53 3.39
C CYS A 465 -23.16 -3.92 1.99
N GLY A 466 -24.12 -3.12 1.52
CA GLY A 466 -24.06 -2.48 0.21
C GLY A 466 -22.85 -1.57 0.04
N LEU A 467 -22.56 -0.72 1.02
CA LEU A 467 -21.40 0.19 0.98
C LEU A 467 -20.07 -0.59 1.10
N SER A 468 -20.02 -1.66 1.91
CA SER A 468 -18.84 -2.54 2.00
C SER A 468 -18.56 -3.22 0.66
N LEU A 469 -19.58 -3.79 0.03
CA LEU A 469 -19.47 -4.46 -1.27
C LEU A 469 -19.01 -3.49 -2.36
N ALA A 470 -19.55 -2.28 -2.40
CA ALA A 470 -19.14 -1.26 -3.35
C ALA A 470 -17.64 -0.92 -3.22
N LEU A 471 -17.13 -0.71 -1.99
CA LEU A 471 -15.70 -0.48 -1.76
C LEU A 471 -14.86 -1.69 -2.13
N MET A 472 -15.29 -2.91 -1.77
CA MET A 472 -14.57 -4.14 -2.11
C MET A 472 -14.47 -4.36 -3.62
N ILE A 473 -15.53 -4.07 -4.38
CA ILE A 473 -15.51 -4.14 -5.84
C ILE A 473 -14.49 -3.14 -6.40
N ILE A 474 -14.47 -1.90 -5.89
CA ILE A 474 -13.49 -0.90 -6.30
C ILE A 474 -12.06 -1.38 -6.03
N ILE A 475 -11.79 -1.95 -4.85
CA ILE A 475 -10.48 -2.51 -4.47
C ILE A 475 -10.06 -3.66 -5.38
N SER A 476 -11.00 -4.53 -5.74
CA SER A 476 -10.70 -5.67 -6.61
C SER A 476 -10.26 -5.21 -8.01
N GLN A 477 -10.85 -4.11 -8.49
CA GLN A 477 -10.63 -3.55 -9.83
C GLN A 477 -9.46 -2.55 -9.93
N SER A 478 -9.03 -1.95 -8.81
CA SER A 478 -7.81 -1.12 -8.73
C SER A 478 -6.56 -1.98 -8.73
#